data_AF-A0A1M4M2V2-F1
#
_entry.id   AF-A0A1M4M2V2-F1
#
_cell.length_a   1.000
_cell.length_b   1.000
_cell.length_c   1.000
_cell.angle_alpha   90.00
_cell.angle_beta   90.00
_cell.angle_gamma   90.00
#
_symmetry.space_group_name_H-M   'P 1'
#
loop_
_entity.id
_entity.type
_entity.pdbx_description
1 polymer ?
#
loop_
_entity_poly.entity_id
_entity_poly.type
_entity_poly.pdbx_seq_one_letter_code
_entity_poly.pdbx_strand_id
1 'polypeptide(L)'
;MEIIALIGHSGTGKSYKAIAVAKERDIEYIIDDGLLIRGNKIVAGKSAKRENTIVSAIRRAVFMDNVHRLEVRNAIIKHNPSKILILGTSDKMIDKITSSLRLPEACERIYIEDISTEEEIDIARKYRKKEGKHVIPVPTFEVKKDFSGYFIDSLKIWRKKENPKEHTVYEKTVVRPTFSYHGKYTISDGVIKDLLRHVASKVIGISKVYGVQIKSLEQGIIISFNVEFMYGNPIMPLITLMQKQIIYEVENMTSLNILAVDVTVKKIVIP
;
A
#
# COMPACT_ATOMS: atom_id res chain seq x y z
N MET A 1 22.23 7.33 11.04
CA MET A 1 21.51 6.69 9.92
C MET A 1 22.39 5.57 9.42
N GLU A 2 21.94 4.33 9.56
CA GLU A 2 22.64 3.14 9.07
C GLU A 2 22.14 2.79 7.66
N ILE A 3 23.06 2.41 6.78
CA ILE A 3 22.75 2.02 5.41
C ILE A 3 23.07 0.54 5.23
N ILE A 4 22.07 -0.25 4.87
CA ILE A 4 22.21 -1.66 4.49
C ILE A 4 21.94 -1.76 3.00
N ALA A 5 22.75 -2.53 2.28
CA ALA A 5 22.57 -2.76 0.84
C ALA A 5 22.17 -4.20 0.55
N LEU A 6 21.21 -4.39 -0.35
CA LEU A 6 20.89 -5.70 -0.94
C LEU A 6 21.20 -5.68 -2.44
N ILE A 7 22.20 -6.47 -2.82
CA ILE A 7 22.85 -6.46 -4.13
C ILE A 7 22.54 -7.75 -4.89
N GLY A 8 22.50 -7.67 -6.21
CA GLY A 8 22.36 -8.85 -7.06
C GLY A 8 21.79 -8.53 -8.44
N HIS A 9 21.91 -9.45 -9.38
CA HIS A 9 21.59 -9.19 -10.78
C HIS A 9 20.09 -8.94 -11.05
N SER A 10 19.75 -8.28 -12.14
CA SER A 10 18.34 -8.06 -12.48
C SER A 10 17.62 -9.41 -12.66
N GLY A 11 16.48 -9.62 -12.01
CA GLY A 11 15.68 -10.84 -12.14
C GLY A 11 16.01 -11.96 -11.15
N THR A 12 16.88 -11.70 -10.17
CA THR A 12 17.20 -12.65 -9.07
C THR A 12 16.22 -12.63 -7.90
N GLY A 13 15.09 -11.92 -8.02
CA GLY A 13 14.10 -11.84 -6.93
C GLY A 13 14.44 -10.87 -5.80
N LYS A 14 15.48 -10.02 -5.92
CA LYS A 14 15.86 -9.01 -4.91
C LYS A 14 14.71 -8.22 -4.34
N SER A 15 13.81 -7.71 -5.18
CA SER A 15 12.68 -6.91 -4.73
C SER A 15 11.72 -7.71 -3.84
N TYR A 16 11.58 -9.01 -4.08
CA TYR A 16 10.81 -9.89 -3.18
C TYR A 16 11.56 -10.14 -1.87
N LYS A 17 12.86 -10.46 -1.95
CA LYS A 17 13.69 -10.76 -0.78
C LYS A 17 13.97 -9.54 0.09
N ALA A 18 13.98 -8.34 -0.49
CA ALA A 18 14.13 -7.05 0.19
C ALA A 18 13.11 -6.88 1.31
N ILE A 19 11.87 -7.35 1.09
CA ILE A 19 10.81 -7.29 2.09
C ILE A 19 11.17 -8.14 3.32
N ALA A 20 11.72 -9.34 3.09
CA ALA A 20 12.14 -10.22 4.18
C ALA A 20 13.36 -9.65 4.93
N VAL A 21 14.38 -9.19 4.19
CA VAL A 21 15.62 -8.62 4.77
C VAL A 21 15.32 -7.41 5.63
N ALA A 22 14.52 -6.48 5.11
CA ALA A 22 14.17 -5.29 5.85
C ALA A 22 13.41 -5.68 7.14
N LYS A 23 12.49 -6.65 7.08
CA LYS A 23 11.72 -7.08 8.26
C LYS A 23 12.63 -7.69 9.33
N GLU A 24 13.55 -8.56 8.95
CA GLU A 24 14.51 -9.19 9.85
C GLU A 24 15.43 -8.16 10.53
N ARG A 25 15.77 -7.09 9.81
CA ARG A 25 16.70 -6.03 10.27
C ARG A 25 16.01 -4.79 10.86
N ASP A 26 14.68 -4.84 10.99
CA ASP A 26 13.83 -3.73 11.47
C ASP A 26 14.06 -2.42 10.70
N ILE A 27 14.03 -2.49 9.36
CA ILE A 27 14.30 -1.36 8.47
C ILE A 27 13.01 -0.82 7.86
N GLU A 28 12.53 0.33 8.31
CA GLU A 28 11.26 0.88 7.82
C GLU A 28 11.36 1.49 6.41
N TYR A 29 12.56 1.91 5.98
CA TYR A 29 12.77 2.66 4.73
C TYR A 29 13.56 1.86 3.69
N ILE A 30 13.06 1.83 2.45
CA ILE A 30 13.68 1.16 1.31
C ILE A 30 13.88 2.17 0.17
N ILE A 31 15.06 2.14 -0.45
CA ILE A 31 15.36 2.83 -1.70
C ILE A 31 15.48 1.80 -2.82
N ASP A 32 14.64 1.91 -3.85
CA ASP A 32 14.67 1.05 -5.03
C ASP A 32 14.26 1.80 -6.29
N ASP A 33 14.98 1.61 -7.39
CA ASP A 33 14.63 2.12 -8.73
C ASP A 33 14.21 3.61 -8.76
N GLY A 34 14.85 4.47 -7.97
CA GLY A 34 14.53 5.91 -7.90
C GLY A 34 13.42 6.30 -6.92
N LEU A 35 12.92 5.36 -6.11
CA LEU A 35 11.88 5.61 -5.12
C LEU A 35 12.46 5.58 -3.70
N LEU A 36 11.87 6.37 -2.81
CA LEU A 36 11.98 6.20 -1.36
C LEU A 36 10.64 5.70 -0.83
N ILE A 37 10.66 4.55 -0.18
CA ILE A 37 9.49 3.82 0.31
C ILE A 37 9.61 3.67 1.82
N ARG A 38 8.54 3.94 2.56
CA ARG A 38 8.39 3.72 4.00
C ARG A 38 7.26 2.71 4.22
N GLY A 39 7.59 1.51 4.69
CA GLY A 39 6.62 0.42 4.86
C GLY A 39 5.81 0.18 3.58
N ASN A 40 4.52 0.54 3.60
CA ASN A 40 3.62 0.41 2.46
C ASN A 40 3.34 1.74 1.70
N LYS A 41 4.26 2.72 1.74
CA LYS A 41 4.08 4.01 1.07
C LYS A 41 5.37 4.56 0.45
N ILE A 42 5.39 4.85 -0.85
CA ILE A 42 6.24 5.79 -1.57
C ILE A 42 6.11 7.17 -0.93
N VAL A 43 7.16 7.57 -0.22
CA VAL A 43 7.22 8.88 0.43
C VAL A 43 7.86 9.94 -0.48
N ALA A 44 8.64 9.53 -1.48
CA ALA A 44 9.19 10.43 -2.50
C ALA A 44 9.69 9.69 -3.75
N GLY A 45 9.80 10.43 -4.85
CA GLY A 45 10.49 10.00 -6.05
C GLY A 45 9.57 9.41 -7.13
N LYS A 46 10.18 9.07 -8.26
CA LYS A 46 9.52 8.46 -9.41
C LYS A 46 10.27 7.20 -9.80
N SER A 47 9.54 6.16 -10.19
CA SER A 47 10.18 4.91 -10.59
C SER A 47 10.93 5.09 -11.91
N ALA A 48 12.14 4.53 -11.97
CA ALA A 48 12.92 4.34 -13.19
C ALA A 48 12.17 3.50 -14.23
N LYS A 49 11.16 2.70 -13.84
CA LYS A 49 10.38 1.86 -14.78
C LYS A 49 9.35 2.63 -15.60
N ARG A 50 9.10 3.90 -15.26
CA ARG A 50 8.25 4.81 -16.05
C ARG A 50 9.03 5.57 -17.12
N GLU A 51 10.32 5.30 -17.25
CA GLU A 51 11.19 5.96 -18.22
C GLU A 51 11.10 5.31 -19.60
N ASN A 52 11.09 6.14 -20.64
CA ASN A 52 10.95 5.69 -22.02
C ASN A 52 12.23 5.05 -22.59
N THR A 53 13.38 5.26 -21.94
CA THR A 53 14.66 4.73 -22.40
C THR A 53 15.42 4.04 -21.28
N ILE A 54 16.23 3.04 -21.64
CA ILE A 54 17.09 2.32 -20.69
C ILE A 54 18.08 3.28 -20.02
N VAL A 55 18.63 4.22 -20.77
CA VAL A 55 19.58 5.22 -20.26
C VAL A 55 18.92 6.13 -19.22
N SER A 56 17.70 6.61 -19.50
CA SER A 56 16.98 7.48 -18.56
C SER A 56 16.50 6.71 -17.32
N ALA A 57 16.13 5.43 -17.47
CA ALA A 57 15.84 4.54 -16.34
C ALA A 57 17.05 4.38 -15.41
N ILE A 58 18.24 4.08 -15.96
CA ILE A 58 19.47 3.96 -15.17
C ILE A 58 19.78 5.28 -14.46
N ARG A 59 19.76 6.40 -15.19
CA ARG A 59 20.00 7.73 -14.62
C ARG A 59 19.05 8.05 -13.47
N ARG A 60 17.78 7.64 -13.57
CA ARG A 60 16.80 7.81 -12.49
C ARG A 60 17.11 6.91 -11.30
N ALA A 61 17.37 5.62 -11.53
CA ALA A 61 17.64 4.66 -10.46
C ALA A 61 18.86 5.05 -9.60
N VAL A 62 19.86 5.70 -10.20
CA VAL A 62 21.05 6.22 -9.49
C VAL A 62 20.95 7.71 -9.15
N PHE A 63 19.75 8.31 -9.20
CA PHE A 63 19.49 9.70 -8.80
C PHE A 63 20.40 10.73 -9.49
N MET A 64 20.67 10.57 -10.79
CA MET A 64 21.49 11.52 -11.56
C MET A 64 20.74 12.80 -11.94
N ASP A 65 19.41 12.77 -11.98
CA ASP A 65 18.61 13.97 -12.20
C ASP A 65 18.57 14.84 -10.93
N ASN A 66 18.92 16.13 -11.06
CA ASN A 66 19.07 17.03 -9.92
C ASN A 66 17.76 17.30 -9.19
N VAL A 67 16.66 17.50 -9.94
CA VAL A 67 15.34 17.80 -9.35
C VAL A 67 14.85 16.60 -8.56
N HIS A 68 14.89 15.43 -9.18
CA HIS A 68 14.48 14.16 -8.57
C HIS A 68 15.35 13.78 -7.35
N ARG A 69 16.67 13.99 -7.44
CA ARG A 69 17.60 13.79 -6.32
C ARG A 69 17.25 14.68 -5.14
N LEU A 70 16.98 15.96 -5.37
CA LEU A 70 16.65 16.91 -4.31
C LEU A 70 15.30 16.57 -3.66
N GLU A 71 14.30 16.17 -4.43
CA GLU A 71 13.01 15.69 -3.94
C GLU A 71 13.20 14.56 -2.92
N VAL A 72 13.93 13.51 -3.32
CA VAL A 72 14.15 12.34 -2.47
C VAL A 72 15.03 12.67 -1.27
N ARG A 73 16.09 13.47 -1.46
CA ARG A 73 16.97 13.89 -0.35
C ARG A 73 16.21 14.70 0.71
N ASN A 74 15.35 15.63 0.28
CA ASN A 74 14.55 16.42 1.21
C ASN A 74 13.56 15.55 1.99
N ALA A 75 12.99 14.52 1.35
CA ALA A 75 12.14 13.54 2.03
C ALA A 75 12.92 12.73 3.08
N ILE A 76 14.14 12.27 2.75
CA ILE A 76 15.01 11.57 3.71
C ILE A 76 15.29 12.46 4.93
N ILE A 77 15.66 13.73 4.71
CA ILE A 77 15.92 14.69 5.80
C ILE A 77 14.67 14.91 6.66
N LYS A 78 13.52 15.14 6.01
CA LYS A 78 12.23 15.36 6.70
C LYS A 78 11.83 14.18 7.57
N HIS A 79 12.06 12.96 7.08
CA HIS A 79 11.67 11.73 7.76
C HIS A 79 12.70 11.23 8.76
N ASN A 80 13.97 11.65 8.64
CA ASN A 80 15.08 11.31 9.52
C ASN A 80 15.15 9.83 9.92
N PRO A 81 15.25 8.89 8.95
CA PRO A 81 15.22 7.47 9.24
C PRO A 81 16.46 7.00 10.02
N SER A 82 16.27 6.06 10.94
CA SER A 82 17.36 5.40 11.66
C SER A 82 18.15 4.47 10.75
N LYS A 83 17.46 3.68 9.92
CA LYS A 83 18.02 2.72 8.95
C LYS A 83 17.37 2.85 7.57
N ILE A 84 18.14 2.63 6.52
CA ILE A 84 17.65 2.55 5.13
C ILE A 84 18.23 1.31 4.45
N LEU A 85 17.38 0.53 3.78
CA LEU A 85 17.79 -0.54 2.87
C LEU A 85 17.87 0.00 1.45
N ILE A 86 19.02 -0.12 0.79
CA ILE A 86 19.21 0.28 -0.61
C ILE A 86 19.31 -0.96 -1.49
N LEU A 87 18.49 -1.01 -2.53
CA LEU A 87 18.53 -2.09 -3.52
C LEU A 87 19.37 -1.68 -4.72
N GLY A 88 20.22 -2.59 -5.19
CA GLY A 88 21.10 -2.32 -6.33
C GLY A 88 21.47 -3.57 -7.09
N THR A 89 21.99 -3.38 -8.30
CA THR A 89 22.49 -4.49 -9.13
C THR A 89 23.97 -4.76 -8.96
N SER A 90 24.72 -3.83 -8.36
CA SER A 90 26.15 -3.93 -8.11
C SER A 90 26.58 -2.97 -7.01
N ASP A 91 27.74 -3.20 -6.41
CA ASP A 91 28.36 -2.28 -5.45
C ASP A 91 28.49 -0.87 -6.00
N LYS A 92 28.98 -0.74 -7.24
CA LYS A 92 29.09 0.56 -7.93
C LYS A 92 27.76 1.31 -7.99
N MET A 93 26.65 0.59 -8.15
CA MET A 93 25.32 1.21 -8.15
C MET A 93 24.94 1.71 -6.76
N ILE A 94 25.19 0.92 -5.71
CA ILE A 94 24.96 1.31 -4.32
C ILE A 94 25.77 2.56 -3.97
N ASP A 95 27.07 2.55 -4.26
CA ASP A 95 27.96 3.68 -3.97
C ASP A 95 27.55 4.94 -4.74
N LYS A 96 27.00 4.77 -5.96
CA LYS A 96 26.47 5.89 -6.73
C LYS A 96 25.19 6.47 -6.11
N ILE A 97 24.31 5.62 -5.58
CA ILE A 97 23.07 6.05 -4.92
C ILE A 97 23.42 6.79 -3.62
N THR A 98 24.26 6.20 -2.76
CA THR A 98 24.65 6.81 -1.47
C THR A 98 25.33 8.16 -1.69
N SER A 99 26.30 8.24 -2.61
CA SER A 99 26.95 9.51 -2.95
C SER A 99 25.99 10.55 -3.54
N SER A 100 25.08 10.14 -4.45
CA SER A 100 24.12 11.06 -5.08
C SER A 100 23.14 11.64 -4.06
N LEU A 101 22.67 10.84 -3.11
CA LEU A 101 21.75 11.26 -2.06
C LEU A 101 22.47 11.87 -0.83
N ARG A 102 23.81 11.88 -0.82
CA ARG A 102 24.66 12.30 0.32
C ARG A 102 24.37 11.51 1.60
N LEU A 103 24.18 10.20 1.45
CA LEU A 103 24.02 9.25 2.54
C LEU A 103 25.38 8.73 2.99
N PRO A 104 25.49 8.21 4.23
CA PRO A 104 26.65 7.42 4.64
C PRO A 104 26.89 6.24 3.70
N GLU A 105 28.13 5.72 3.70
CA GLU A 105 28.42 4.47 2.99
C GLU A 105 27.64 3.30 3.60
N ALA A 106 27.37 2.28 2.78
CA ALA A 106 26.71 1.06 3.23
C ALA A 106 27.59 0.35 4.27
N CYS A 107 27.08 0.23 5.49
CA CYS A 107 27.74 -0.43 6.61
C CYS A 107 27.70 -1.96 6.45
N GLU A 108 26.66 -2.47 5.78
CA GLU A 108 26.47 -3.89 5.48
C GLU A 108 26.05 -4.05 4.00
N ARG A 109 26.62 -5.04 3.32
CA ARG A 109 26.29 -5.41 1.94
C ARG A 109 25.90 -6.88 1.90
N ILE A 110 24.67 -7.15 1.52
CA ILE A 110 24.08 -8.49 1.45
C ILE A 110 23.90 -8.82 -0.03
N TYR A 111 24.44 -9.95 -0.48
CA TYR A 111 24.23 -10.41 -1.84
C TYR A 111 23.06 -11.38 -1.88
N ILE A 112 22.22 -11.27 -2.92
CA ILE A 112 21.03 -12.12 -3.08
C ILE A 112 21.40 -13.60 -3.17
N GLU A 113 22.58 -13.89 -3.70
CA GLU A 113 23.17 -15.21 -3.85
C GLU A 113 23.49 -15.85 -2.48
N ASP A 114 23.76 -15.04 -1.45
CA ASP A 114 24.09 -15.53 -0.10
C ASP A 114 22.84 -15.90 0.72
N ILE A 115 21.66 -15.42 0.29
CA ILE A 115 20.41 -15.53 1.05
C ILE A 115 19.30 -16.28 0.30
N SER A 116 19.54 -16.72 -0.93
CA SER A 116 18.54 -17.41 -1.77
C SER A 116 19.15 -18.69 -2.36
N THR A 117 18.36 -19.76 -2.43
CA THR A 117 18.83 -21.00 -3.07
C THR A 117 18.85 -20.85 -4.60
N GLU A 118 19.66 -21.68 -5.29
CA GLU A 118 19.72 -21.67 -6.77
C GLU A 118 18.34 -21.93 -7.39
N GLU A 119 17.54 -22.81 -6.78
CA GLU A 119 16.17 -23.11 -7.19
C GLU A 119 15.24 -21.88 -7.10
N GLU A 120 15.33 -21.09 -6.02
CA GLU A 120 14.58 -19.84 -5.85
C GLU A 120 14.95 -18.79 -6.90
N ILE A 121 16.24 -18.66 -7.20
CA ILE A 121 16.75 -17.74 -8.23
C ILE A 121 16.26 -18.15 -9.61
N ASP A 122 16.27 -19.44 -9.93
CA ASP A 122 15.82 -19.96 -11.22
C ASP A 122 14.31 -19.84 -11.42
N ILE A 123 13.52 -20.04 -10.35
CA ILE A 123 12.09 -19.76 -10.37
C ILE A 123 11.85 -18.27 -10.66
N ALA A 124 12.55 -17.35 -9.97
CA ALA A 124 12.41 -15.91 -10.20
C ALA A 124 12.78 -15.50 -11.65
N ARG A 125 13.86 -16.07 -12.20
CA ARG A 125 14.26 -15.86 -13.61
C ARG A 125 13.23 -16.39 -14.59
N LYS A 126 12.68 -17.59 -14.34
CA LYS A 126 11.62 -18.20 -15.17
C LYS A 126 10.35 -17.36 -15.16
N TYR A 127 9.90 -16.85 -14.00
CA TYR A 127 8.74 -15.95 -13.91
C TYR A 127 8.94 -14.66 -14.70
N ARG A 128 10.13 -14.04 -14.63
CA ARG A 128 10.47 -12.86 -15.42
C ARG A 128 10.42 -13.13 -16.92
N LYS A 129 11.01 -14.25 -17.36
CA LYS A 129 11.09 -14.63 -18.79
C LYS A 129 9.72 -15.02 -19.37
N LYS A 130 8.86 -15.64 -18.55
CA LYS A 130 7.57 -16.19 -18.99
C LYS A 130 6.41 -15.18 -18.90
N GLU A 131 6.42 -14.29 -17.91
CA GLU A 131 5.32 -13.34 -17.69
C GLU A 131 5.70 -11.86 -17.85
N GLY A 132 6.98 -11.54 -18.09
CA GLY A 132 7.46 -10.14 -18.18
C GLY A 132 7.35 -9.34 -16.87
N LYS A 133 6.83 -9.95 -15.81
CA LYS A 133 6.58 -9.32 -14.51
C LYS A 133 7.89 -9.08 -13.78
N HIS A 134 8.18 -7.80 -13.55
CA HIS A 134 9.23 -7.35 -12.66
C HIS A 134 8.58 -6.99 -11.32
N VAL A 135 8.82 -7.77 -10.28
CA VAL A 135 8.38 -7.40 -8.93
C VAL A 135 9.18 -6.16 -8.53
N ILE A 136 8.51 -5.01 -8.36
CA ILE A 136 9.03 -3.87 -7.61
C ILE A 136 8.54 -4.10 -6.17
N PRO A 137 9.31 -3.82 -5.11
CA PRO A 137 8.77 -3.73 -3.76
C PRO A 137 8.01 -2.41 -3.65
N VAL A 138 6.99 -2.22 -4.48
CA VAL A 138 5.94 -1.25 -4.17
C VAL A 138 4.77 -2.01 -3.56
N PRO A 139 4.33 -1.61 -2.37
CA PRO A 139 3.04 -2.01 -1.85
C PRO A 139 1.98 -1.69 -2.91
N THR A 140 1.16 -2.69 -3.24
CA THR A 140 0.18 -2.63 -4.33
C THR A 140 -0.81 -1.46 -4.18
N PHE A 141 -0.93 -0.89 -2.98
CA PHE A 141 -1.87 0.19 -2.66
C PHE A 141 -1.56 1.53 -3.33
N GLU A 142 -0.31 1.85 -3.69
CA GLU A 142 0.06 3.17 -4.19
C GLU A 142 0.35 3.24 -5.69
N VAL A 143 0.24 2.10 -6.39
CA VAL A 143 0.28 2.06 -7.87
C VAL A 143 -1.06 2.54 -8.49
N LYS A 144 -1.99 3.01 -7.65
CA LYS A 144 -3.39 3.38 -7.96
C LYS A 144 -3.61 4.66 -8.77
N LYS A 145 -2.72 4.99 -9.71
CA LYS A 145 -3.14 5.82 -10.86
C LYS A 145 -3.13 5.09 -12.19
N ASP A 146 -2.29 4.05 -12.36
CA ASP A 146 -2.11 3.42 -13.67
C ASP A 146 -2.16 1.87 -13.68
N PHE A 147 -2.60 1.22 -12.59
CA PHE A 147 -2.80 -0.23 -12.58
C PHE A 147 -4.25 -0.60 -12.27
N SER A 148 -5.02 -0.84 -13.33
CA SER A 148 -6.28 -1.60 -13.30
C SER A 148 -5.97 -3.09 -13.17
N GLY A 149 -6.61 -3.77 -12.22
CA GLY A 149 -6.37 -5.20 -12.04
C GLY A 149 -7.24 -5.89 -10.98
N TYR A 150 -8.35 -6.46 -11.45
CA TYR A 150 -8.96 -7.74 -11.06
C TYR A 150 -9.15 -8.04 -9.57
N PHE A 151 -10.39 -7.85 -9.09
CA PHE A 151 -10.91 -8.52 -7.88
C PHE A 151 -11.82 -9.69 -8.31
N ILE A 152 -11.50 -10.91 -7.85
CA ILE A 152 -12.29 -12.12 -8.11
C ILE A 152 -13.34 -12.32 -7.01
N ASP A 153 -14.53 -12.66 -7.47
CA ASP A 153 -15.72 -13.05 -6.72
C ASP A 153 -15.56 -14.41 -6.02
N SER A 154 -16.13 -14.58 -4.82
CA SER A 154 -15.91 -15.78 -4.00
C SER A 154 -16.73 -16.99 -4.46
N LEU A 155 -16.07 -18.05 -4.93
CA LEU A 155 -16.69 -19.38 -5.12
C LEU A 155 -16.89 -20.08 -3.75
N LYS A 156 -18.14 -20.16 -3.31
CA LYS A 156 -18.60 -21.01 -2.20
C LYS A 156 -18.47 -22.49 -2.57
N ILE A 157 -17.72 -23.27 -1.79
CA ILE A 157 -17.78 -24.74 -1.81
C ILE A 157 -18.32 -25.20 -0.47
N TRP A 158 -19.51 -25.82 -0.49
CA TRP A 158 -20.03 -26.59 0.64
C TRP A 158 -20.12 -28.07 0.26
N ARG A 159 -19.65 -28.94 1.16
CA ARG A 159 -19.95 -30.37 1.16
C ARG A 159 -21.23 -30.61 1.99
N LYS A 160 -22.18 -31.33 1.36
CA LYS A 160 -23.42 -31.93 1.89
C LYS A 160 -23.16 -32.75 3.18
N LYS A 161 -24.02 -32.73 4.20
CA LYS A 161 -25.34 -33.42 4.40
C LYS A 161 -25.90 -32.88 5.76
N GLU A 162 -27.19 -32.73 6.08
CA GLU A 162 -28.47 -33.34 5.70
C GLU A 162 -29.65 -32.40 6.09
N ASN A 163 -30.74 -32.48 5.32
CA ASN A 163 -32.11 -31.93 5.50
C ASN A 163 -32.45 -30.45 5.18
N PRO A 164 -33.68 -30.20 4.65
CA PRO A 164 -33.97 -29.03 3.83
C PRO A 164 -35.00 -28.11 4.52
N LYS A 165 -34.57 -26.92 4.95
CA LYS A 165 -35.40 -25.70 5.01
C LYS A 165 -34.54 -24.54 5.49
N GLU A 166 -34.76 -23.41 4.81
CA GLU A 166 -34.26 -22.06 5.12
C GLU A 166 -32.78 -21.78 4.80
N HIS A 167 -32.61 -21.22 3.60
CA HIS A 167 -31.41 -20.54 3.16
C HIS A 167 -31.34 -19.15 3.78
N THR A 168 -30.35 -18.88 4.63
CA THR A 168 -29.80 -17.52 4.84
C THR A 168 -28.36 -17.64 5.31
N VAL A 169 -27.43 -17.60 4.36
CA VAL A 169 -26.00 -17.79 4.63
C VAL A 169 -25.29 -16.51 4.27
N TYR A 170 -25.03 -15.73 5.31
CA TYR A 170 -24.17 -14.56 5.32
C TYR A 170 -22.83 -14.86 4.63
N GLU A 171 -22.52 -14.10 3.58
CA GLU A 171 -21.24 -14.16 2.87
C GLU A 171 -20.15 -13.48 3.70
N LYS A 172 -19.16 -14.28 4.11
CA LYS A 172 -17.88 -13.79 4.63
C LYS A 172 -16.92 -13.61 3.46
N THR A 173 -16.58 -12.38 3.14
CA THR A 173 -15.55 -12.05 2.14
C THR A 173 -14.18 -12.09 2.80
N VAL A 174 -13.31 -13.00 2.35
CA VAL A 174 -11.90 -13.06 2.76
C VAL A 174 -11.06 -12.59 1.57
N VAL A 175 -10.39 -11.44 1.73
CA VAL A 175 -9.48 -10.89 0.71
C VAL A 175 -8.07 -11.44 0.93
N ARG A 176 -7.36 -11.77 -0.15
CA ARG A 176 -5.93 -12.11 -0.15
C ARG A 176 -5.13 -10.94 -0.75
N PRO A 177 -4.14 -10.39 -0.04
CA PRO A 177 -3.23 -9.41 -0.61
C PRO A 177 -2.01 -10.08 -1.24
N THR A 178 -1.46 -9.45 -2.28
CA THR A 178 -0.04 -9.55 -2.60
C THR A 178 0.76 -8.93 -1.46
N PHE A 179 1.66 -9.75 -0.90
CA PHE A 179 2.52 -9.55 0.27
C PHE A 179 2.80 -8.08 0.63
N SER A 180 2.25 -7.64 1.77
CA SER A 180 2.76 -6.46 2.47
C SER A 180 3.93 -6.87 3.38
N TYR A 181 4.72 -5.90 3.81
CA TYR A 181 5.85 -6.09 4.72
C TYR A 181 5.52 -6.84 6.02
N HIS A 182 4.25 -6.78 6.44
CA HIS A 182 3.72 -7.46 7.62
C HIS A 182 3.02 -8.80 7.30
N GLY A 183 3.05 -9.27 6.05
CA GLY A 183 2.41 -10.51 5.59
C GLY A 183 1.11 -10.29 4.80
N LYS A 184 0.17 -11.25 4.90
CA LYS A 184 -1.17 -11.15 4.31
C LYS A 184 -2.02 -10.19 5.16
N TYR A 185 -1.97 -8.90 4.85
CA TYR A 185 -2.77 -7.87 5.53
C TYR A 185 -4.14 -7.64 4.87
N THR A 186 -5.19 -8.15 5.51
CA THR A 186 -6.58 -7.98 5.07
C THR A 186 -7.32 -7.07 6.05
N ILE A 187 -7.81 -5.93 5.56
CA ILE A 187 -8.70 -5.06 6.35
C ILE A 187 -10.11 -5.60 6.19
N SER A 188 -10.73 -5.97 7.30
CA SER A 188 -12.13 -6.40 7.28
C SER A 188 -13.06 -5.19 7.15
N ASP A 189 -14.20 -5.39 6.51
CA ASP A 189 -15.30 -4.42 6.50
C ASP A 189 -15.71 -3.97 7.91
N GLY A 190 -15.50 -4.82 8.92
CA GLY A 190 -15.76 -4.48 10.32
C GLY A 190 -14.93 -3.28 10.79
N VAL A 191 -13.64 -3.26 10.46
CA VAL A 191 -12.74 -2.15 10.84
C VAL A 191 -13.19 -0.84 10.22
N ILE A 192 -13.58 -0.85 8.93
CA ILE A 192 -14.07 0.35 8.24
C ILE A 192 -15.40 0.81 8.86
N LYS A 193 -16.30 -0.11 9.20
CA LYS A 193 -17.56 0.20 9.90
C LYS A 193 -17.33 0.83 11.26
N ASP A 194 -16.35 0.35 12.01
CA ASP A 194 -16.05 0.86 13.35
C ASP A 194 -15.40 2.25 13.29
N LEU A 195 -14.48 2.47 12.35
CA LEU A 195 -13.92 3.81 12.08
C LEU A 195 -15.01 4.80 11.69
N LEU A 196 -15.92 4.41 10.81
CA LEU A 196 -17.03 5.24 10.38
C LEU A 196 -17.95 5.61 11.55
N ARG A 197 -18.34 4.64 12.38
CA ARG A 197 -19.15 4.90 13.58
C ARG A 197 -18.44 5.81 14.57
N HIS A 198 -17.13 5.61 14.76
CA HIS A 198 -16.33 6.45 15.63
C HIS A 198 -16.30 7.90 15.15
N VAL A 199 -16.05 8.13 13.85
CA VAL A 199 -16.07 9.48 13.26
C VAL A 199 -17.46 10.11 13.39
N ALA A 200 -18.52 9.37 13.02
CA ALA A 200 -19.88 9.88 13.07
C ALA A 200 -20.34 10.22 14.49
N SER A 201 -19.89 9.48 15.52
CA SER A 201 -20.23 9.76 16.92
C SER A 201 -19.70 11.10 17.44
N LYS A 202 -18.71 11.69 16.77
CA LYS A 202 -18.14 13.01 17.11
C LYS A 202 -18.87 14.17 16.43
N VAL A 203 -19.77 13.88 15.50
CA VAL A 203 -20.48 14.91 14.73
C VAL A 203 -21.76 15.28 15.48
N ILE A 204 -21.84 16.53 15.91
CA ILE A 204 -23.05 17.06 16.52
C ILE A 204 -24.24 16.90 15.57
N GLY A 205 -25.40 16.54 16.10
CA GLY A 205 -26.60 16.35 15.29
C GLY A 205 -26.75 14.94 14.68
N ILE A 206 -25.77 14.05 14.76
CA ILE A 206 -25.97 12.64 14.36
C ILE A 206 -26.47 11.84 15.56
N SER A 207 -27.69 11.32 15.46
CA SER A 207 -28.29 10.46 16.49
C SER A 207 -27.93 8.99 16.26
N LYS A 208 -27.91 8.55 15.00
CA LYS A 208 -27.65 7.15 14.66
C LYS A 208 -27.05 6.99 13.27
N VAL A 209 -26.18 5.99 13.13
CA VAL A 209 -25.63 5.53 11.85
C VAL A 209 -25.95 4.06 11.65
N TYR A 210 -26.44 3.70 10.47
CA TYR A 210 -26.83 2.32 10.16
C TYR A 210 -26.81 2.03 8.65
N GLY A 211 -26.94 0.75 8.31
CA GLY A 211 -26.96 0.31 6.91
C GLY A 211 -25.66 0.59 6.16
N VAL A 212 -24.51 0.52 6.86
CA VAL A 212 -23.19 0.74 6.24
C VAL A 212 -22.91 -0.39 5.24
N GLN A 213 -22.78 -0.02 3.97
CA GLN A 213 -22.39 -0.86 2.86
C GLN A 213 -21.04 -0.39 2.34
N ILE A 214 -20.16 -1.34 2.09
CA ILE A 214 -18.84 -1.08 1.53
C ILE A 214 -18.81 -1.83 0.20
N LYS A 215 -18.74 -1.08 -0.88
CA LYS A 215 -18.60 -1.62 -2.22
C LYS A 215 -17.15 -1.48 -2.64
N SER A 216 -16.47 -2.62 -2.76
CA SER A 216 -15.10 -2.68 -3.27
C SER A 216 -15.14 -2.64 -4.80
N LEU A 217 -14.47 -1.65 -5.37
CA LEU A 217 -14.20 -1.51 -6.80
C LEU A 217 -12.71 -1.67 -7.07
N GLU A 218 -12.33 -1.84 -8.33
CA GLU A 218 -10.93 -1.98 -8.72
C GLU A 218 -10.06 -0.79 -8.28
N GLN A 219 -10.61 0.42 -8.37
CA GLN A 219 -9.87 1.65 -8.09
C GLN A 219 -9.88 2.02 -6.59
N GLY A 220 -10.74 1.43 -5.77
CA GLY A 220 -10.94 1.84 -4.38
C GLY A 220 -12.28 1.37 -3.82
N ILE A 221 -12.69 1.95 -2.70
CA ILE A 221 -13.96 1.59 -2.05
C ILE A 221 -14.96 2.73 -2.13
N ILE A 222 -16.23 2.38 -2.28
CA ILE A 222 -17.36 3.28 -2.07
C ILE A 222 -18.01 2.89 -0.75
N ILE A 223 -18.19 3.85 0.14
CA ILE A 223 -18.83 3.63 1.43
C ILE A 223 -20.19 4.33 1.39
N SER A 224 -21.27 3.58 1.57
CA SER A 224 -22.63 4.14 1.57
C SER A 224 -23.31 3.82 2.89
N PHE A 225 -23.98 4.79 3.51
CA PHE A 225 -24.66 4.58 4.79
C PHE A 225 -25.80 5.56 5.04
N ASN A 226 -26.63 5.21 6.01
CA ASN A 226 -27.76 6.03 6.44
C ASN A 226 -27.49 6.68 7.79
N VAL A 227 -28.00 7.90 7.95
CA VAL A 227 -27.95 8.64 9.20
C VAL A 227 -29.34 9.11 9.65
N GLU A 228 -29.56 9.09 10.97
CA GLU A 228 -30.65 9.82 11.63
C GLU A 228 -30.07 11.12 12.20
N PHE A 229 -30.71 12.25 11.88
CA PHE A 229 -30.18 13.58 12.18
C PHE A 229 -31.10 14.33 13.16
N MET A 230 -30.54 15.00 14.16
CA MET A 230 -31.32 15.79 15.11
C MET A 230 -31.75 17.13 14.51
N TYR A 231 -33.02 17.48 14.70
CA TYR A 231 -33.57 18.77 14.31
C TYR A 231 -32.78 19.93 14.94
N GLY A 232 -32.70 21.06 14.24
CA GLY A 232 -32.01 22.27 14.71
C GLY A 232 -30.51 22.35 14.37
N ASN A 233 -29.93 21.35 13.70
CA ASN A 233 -28.52 21.32 13.30
C ASN A 233 -28.35 21.47 11.76
N PRO A 234 -27.30 22.15 11.27
CA PRO A 234 -27.07 22.36 9.84
C PRO A 234 -26.60 21.07 9.14
N ILE A 235 -27.53 20.34 8.53
CA ILE A 235 -27.32 19.01 7.94
C ILE A 235 -26.14 18.99 6.93
N MET A 236 -26.19 19.84 5.89
CA MET A 236 -25.22 19.77 4.78
C MET A 236 -23.77 20.03 5.22
N PRO A 237 -23.46 21.11 5.96
CA PRO A 237 -22.10 21.34 6.47
C PRO A 237 -21.57 20.20 7.35
N LEU A 238 -22.41 19.66 8.23
CA LEU A 238 -22.02 18.60 9.17
C LEU A 238 -21.78 17.27 8.46
N ILE A 239 -22.60 16.91 7.47
CA ILE A 239 -22.38 15.73 6.64
C ILE A 239 -21.11 15.87 5.79
N THR A 240 -20.88 17.05 5.20
CA THR A 240 -19.67 17.29 4.40
C THR A 240 -18.41 17.17 5.26
N LEU A 241 -18.44 17.71 6.48
CA LEU A 241 -17.33 17.57 7.43
C LEU A 241 -17.10 16.10 7.80
N MET A 242 -18.19 15.36 8.09
CA MET A 242 -18.12 13.94 8.40
C MET A 242 -17.52 13.13 7.25
N GLN A 243 -17.96 13.36 6.00
CA GLN A 243 -17.44 12.68 4.82
C GLN A 243 -15.93 12.91 4.68
N LYS A 244 -15.47 14.16 4.81
CA LYS A 244 -14.04 14.49 4.77
C LYS A 244 -13.24 13.78 5.86
N GLN A 245 -13.77 13.74 7.08
CA GLN A 245 -13.11 13.06 8.20
C GLN A 245 -13.06 11.54 8.00
N ILE A 246 -14.14 10.93 7.51
CA ILE A 246 -14.17 9.49 7.18
C ILE A 246 -13.11 9.17 6.12
N ILE A 247 -13.04 9.98 5.05
CA ILE A 247 -12.03 9.81 4.00
C ILE A 247 -10.63 9.86 4.61
N TYR A 248 -10.33 10.92 5.36
CA TYR A 248 -9.02 11.12 5.97
C TYR A 248 -8.60 9.98 6.91
N GLU A 249 -9.47 9.58 7.83
CA GLU A 249 -9.16 8.55 8.84
C GLU A 249 -8.97 7.18 8.19
N VAL A 250 -9.88 6.79 7.29
CA VAL A 250 -9.78 5.48 6.63
C VAL A 250 -8.56 5.45 5.71
N GLU A 251 -8.32 6.49 4.90
CA GLU A 251 -7.13 6.53 4.03
C GLU A 251 -5.83 6.49 4.85
N ASN A 252 -5.75 7.24 5.96
CA ASN A 252 -4.52 7.27 6.77
C ASN A 252 -4.28 5.99 7.56
N MET A 253 -5.33 5.38 8.12
CA MET A 253 -5.19 4.19 8.95
C MET A 253 -5.10 2.90 8.13
N THR A 254 -5.66 2.88 6.93
CA THR A 254 -5.83 1.64 6.15
C THR A 254 -5.14 1.66 4.79
N SER A 255 -4.70 2.83 4.31
CA SER A 255 -4.17 3.03 2.96
C SER A 255 -5.14 2.63 1.84
N LEU A 256 -6.44 2.50 2.13
CA LEU A 256 -7.47 2.23 1.14
C LEU A 256 -7.90 3.53 0.47
N ASN A 257 -7.77 3.62 -0.85
CA ASN A 257 -8.32 4.73 -1.65
C ASN A 257 -9.85 4.75 -1.55
N ILE A 258 -10.43 5.87 -1.08
CA ILE A 258 -11.88 6.07 -1.04
C ILE A 258 -12.33 6.82 -2.29
N LEU A 259 -13.20 6.18 -3.08
CA LEU A 259 -13.76 6.78 -4.29
C LEU A 259 -14.95 7.69 -3.98
N ALA A 260 -15.79 7.28 -3.04
CA ALA A 260 -16.94 8.04 -2.61
C ALA A 260 -17.39 7.65 -1.20
N VAL A 261 -17.98 8.61 -0.50
CA VAL A 261 -18.67 8.40 0.77
C VAL A 261 -20.09 8.93 0.61
N ASP A 262 -21.05 8.05 0.39
CA ASP A 262 -22.44 8.42 0.15
C ASP A 262 -23.25 8.37 1.44
N VAL A 263 -23.77 9.52 1.85
CA VAL A 263 -24.53 9.67 3.09
C VAL A 263 -25.99 9.96 2.76
N THR A 264 -26.89 9.09 3.19
CA THR A 264 -28.33 9.32 3.07
C THR A 264 -28.93 9.70 4.42
N VAL A 265 -29.53 10.88 4.52
CA VAL A 265 -30.33 11.27 5.69
C VAL A 265 -31.70 10.64 5.55
N LYS A 266 -32.01 9.65 6.39
CA LYS A 266 -33.27 8.90 6.32
C LYS A 266 -34.34 9.41 7.27
N LYS A 267 -33.93 10.05 8.37
CA LYS A 267 -34.85 10.50 9.42
C LYS A 267 -34.33 11.75 10.09
N ILE A 268 -35.25 12.66 10.40
CA ILE A 268 -35.01 13.77 11.32
C ILE A 268 -35.63 13.40 12.67
N VAL A 269 -34.84 13.46 13.72
CA VAL A 269 -35.24 13.22 15.10
C VAL A 269 -35.53 14.58 15.75
N ILE A 270 -36.76 14.77 16.16
CA ILE A 270 -37.16 15.91 16.98
C ILE A 270 -36.97 15.48 18.44
N PRO A 271 -36.30 16.27 19.29
CA PRO A 271 -36.15 15.98 20.72
C PRO A 271 -37.49 15.77 21.43
#